data_AF-A0A8H6WNY1-F1
#
_entry.id   AF-A0A8H6WNY1-F1
#
_cell.length_a   1.000
_cell.length_b   1.000
_cell.length_c   1.000
_cell.angle_alpha   90.00
_cell.angle_beta   90.00
_cell.angle_gamma   90.00
#
_symmetry.space_group_name_H-M   'P 1'
#
loop_
_entity.id
_entity.type
_entity.pdbx_description
1 polymer ?
#
loop_
_entity_poly.entity_id
_entity_poly.type
_entity_poly.pdbx_seq_one_letter_code
_entity_poly.pdbx_strand_id
1 'polypeptide(L)'
;MRLLPSPSLISFEFCSRFYHSLAEQQIRATTEHGVYCDNCGGNIGGARISCLICQMKDTFNTVDFCSTPGCIDNRVSREDMVKAHLPHHDLIKVRRVLHTRFFGKCYRDAKEALKQARTFFKSPASATAVAEQDSESEVDTEDEEGHAPFSAKSLSIKRLSKIPTLAISIPQGGQSRGPGSGYPMSAVSVARSQVPVTTGPCAEASFICWDCDAKGEVSFGNHDFHTHDLVRVQELVEEKDLSVEERLAELEERFSKHEKTMDDRLGQIAATVDGRMAKVEALLEQLLKKIGPV
;
A
#
# COMPACT_ATOMS: atom_id res chain seq x y z
N MET A 1 27.89 59.05 5.76
CA MET A 1 27.85 57.73 5.09
C MET A 1 27.01 56.79 5.93
N ARG A 2 25.78 56.46 5.50
CA ARG A 2 24.96 55.44 6.14
C ARG A 2 25.23 54.11 5.43
N LEU A 3 25.80 53.15 6.15
CA LEU A 3 26.02 51.80 5.68
C LEU A 3 24.67 51.12 5.52
N LEU A 4 24.33 50.74 4.28
CA LEU A 4 23.14 49.92 4.01
C LEU A 4 23.42 48.48 4.48
N PRO A 5 22.47 47.83 5.16
CA PRO A 5 22.63 46.46 5.63
C PRO A 5 22.73 45.48 4.45
N SER A 6 23.64 44.51 4.59
CA SER A 6 23.92 43.48 3.59
C SER A 6 22.68 42.60 3.32
N PRO A 7 22.33 42.31 2.05
CA PRO A 7 21.09 41.65 1.66
C PRO A 7 21.01 40.13 1.94
N SER A 8 21.91 39.56 2.73
CA SER A 8 22.08 38.11 2.87
C SER A 8 21.31 37.43 4.02
N LEU A 9 20.56 38.17 4.84
CA LEU A 9 19.89 37.60 6.04
C LEU A 9 18.36 37.78 6.10
N ILE A 10 17.74 38.45 5.12
CA ILE A 10 16.27 38.68 5.12
C ILE A 10 15.49 37.53 4.46
N SER A 11 16.18 36.59 3.80
CA SER A 11 15.55 35.53 2.99
C SER A 11 15.12 34.28 3.77
N PHE A 12 15.57 34.05 5.01
CA PHE A 12 15.29 32.79 5.71
C PHE A 12 13.99 32.79 6.54
N GLU A 13 13.56 33.93 7.10
CA GLU A 13 12.34 34.00 7.92
C GLU A 13 11.04 33.90 7.09
N PHE A 14 11.03 34.39 5.85
CA PHE A 14 9.85 34.29 4.98
C PHE A 14 9.53 32.85 4.56
N CYS A 15 10.54 31.97 4.51
CA CYS A 15 10.33 30.56 4.16
C CYS A 15 9.50 29.82 5.23
N SER A 16 9.74 30.07 6.53
CA SER A 16 9.06 29.30 7.59
C SER A 16 7.55 29.51 7.62
N ARG A 17 7.08 30.76 7.46
CA ARG A 17 5.63 31.06 7.49
C ARG A 17 4.91 30.52 6.26
N PHE A 18 5.56 30.56 5.10
CA PHE A 18 5.02 30.00 3.86
C PHE A 18 4.86 28.48 3.93
N TYR A 19 5.89 27.75 4.40
CA TYR A 19 5.77 26.31 4.58
C TYR A 19 4.75 25.94 5.65
N HIS A 20 4.65 26.72 6.73
CA HIS A 20 3.60 26.53 7.74
C HIS A 20 2.19 26.70 7.16
N SER A 21 1.95 27.75 6.35
CA SER A 21 0.64 27.97 5.73
C SER A 21 0.28 26.87 4.73
N LEU A 22 1.25 26.38 3.96
CA LEU A 22 1.05 25.24 3.06
C LEU A 22 0.74 23.96 3.83
N ALA A 23 1.45 23.70 4.94
CA ALA A 23 1.19 22.56 5.80
C ALA A 23 -0.21 22.63 6.44
N GLU A 24 -0.60 23.79 6.98
CA GLU A 24 -1.95 24.00 7.51
C GLU A 24 -3.02 23.84 6.42
N GLN A 25 -2.79 24.38 5.22
CA GLN A 25 -3.71 24.21 4.11
C GLN A 25 -3.84 22.73 3.73
N GLN A 26 -2.74 21.97 3.74
CA GLN A 26 -2.75 20.55 3.49
C GLN A 26 -3.47 19.76 4.59
N ILE A 27 -3.30 20.14 5.87
CA ILE A 27 -4.01 19.54 7.00
C ILE A 27 -5.52 19.84 6.92
N ARG A 28 -5.91 21.05 6.56
CA ARG A 28 -7.33 21.40 6.35
C ARG A 28 -7.92 20.69 5.13
N ALA A 29 -7.09 20.38 4.14
CA ALA A 29 -7.48 19.60 2.98
C ALA A 29 -7.50 18.09 3.24
N THR A 30 -6.80 17.61 4.28
CA THR A 30 -6.88 16.19 4.65
C THR A 30 -8.25 15.87 5.21
N THR A 31 -8.85 14.83 4.63
CA THR A 31 -10.16 14.33 5.04
C THR A 31 -10.09 13.70 6.43
N GLU A 32 -11.01 14.07 7.31
CA GLU A 32 -11.19 13.45 8.62
C GLU A 32 -12.34 12.43 8.54
N HIS A 33 -12.09 11.19 8.98
CA HIS A 33 -13.06 10.11 8.83
C HIS A 33 -13.96 9.90 10.06
N GLY A 34 -13.69 10.58 11.18
CA GLY A 34 -14.43 10.40 12.44
C GLY A 34 -14.27 9.01 13.06
N VAL A 35 -13.18 8.30 12.73
CA VAL A 35 -12.83 6.97 13.25
C VAL A 35 -11.39 6.96 13.76
N TYR A 36 -11.11 6.08 14.71
CA TYR A 36 -9.80 5.96 15.34
C TYR A 36 -9.04 4.76 14.80
N CYS A 37 -7.72 4.86 14.76
CA CYS A 37 -6.83 3.76 14.40
C CYS A 37 -6.86 2.71 15.52
N ASP A 38 -7.18 1.46 15.18
CA ASP A 38 -7.26 0.36 16.15
C ASP A 38 -5.89 -0.02 16.74
N ASN A 39 -4.78 0.39 16.13
CA ASN A 39 -3.44 0.15 16.66
C ASN A 39 -2.93 1.29 17.55
N CYS A 40 -2.91 2.54 17.07
CA CYS A 40 -2.33 3.66 17.83
C CYS A 40 -3.36 4.48 18.62
N GLY A 41 -4.67 4.23 18.44
CA GLY A 41 -5.76 5.01 19.04
C GLY A 41 -5.91 6.44 18.49
N GLY A 42 -5.03 6.87 17.58
CA GLY A 42 -5.07 8.21 16.99
C GLY A 42 -6.24 8.37 16.00
N ASN A 43 -6.72 9.60 15.85
CA ASN A 43 -7.74 9.94 14.85
C ASN A 43 -7.18 9.74 13.43
N ILE A 44 -7.96 9.13 12.55
CA ILE A 44 -7.53 8.84 11.18
C ILE A 44 -7.76 10.05 10.28
N GLY A 45 -6.67 10.78 10.02
CA GLY A 45 -6.59 11.83 9.01
C GLY A 45 -6.06 11.33 7.66
N GLY A 46 -6.58 11.89 6.57
CA GLY A 46 -6.15 11.59 5.21
C GLY A 46 -6.75 10.28 4.68
N ALA A 47 -5.94 9.25 4.52
CA ALA A 47 -6.41 7.96 4.02
C ALA A 47 -6.71 7.00 5.17
N ARG A 48 -7.95 6.50 5.21
CA ARG A 48 -8.39 5.41 6.08
C ARG A 48 -8.07 4.07 5.44
N ILE A 49 -7.45 3.18 6.20
CA ILE A 49 -7.09 1.85 5.72
C ILE A 49 -7.92 0.84 6.51
N SER A 50 -8.89 0.19 5.88
CA SER A 50 -9.80 -0.76 6.53
C SER A 50 -9.44 -2.19 6.15
N CYS A 51 -9.50 -3.12 7.09
CA CYS A 51 -9.29 -4.53 6.84
C CYS A 51 -10.53 -5.17 6.18
N LEU A 52 -10.33 -5.94 5.11
CA LEU A 52 -11.37 -6.65 4.36
C LEU A 52 -11.71 -8.04 4.91
N ILE A 53 -11.01 -8.47 5.97
CA ILE A 53 -11.18 -9.79 6.59
C ILE A 53 -11.72 -9.66 8.00
N CYS A 54 -11.17 -8.75 8.80
CA CYS A 54 -11.57 -8.58 10.19
C CYS A 54 -12.95 -7.95 10.31
N GLN A 55 -13.84 -8.65 11.01
CA GLN A 55 -15.17 -8.20 11.35
C GLN A 55 -15.35 -8.20 12.86
N MET A 56 -16.05 -7.17 13.34
CA MET A 56 -16.47 -7.04 14.72
C MET A 56 -17.75 -7.86 14.94
N LYS A 57 -17.92 -8.44 16.12
CA LYS A 57 -19.11 -9.20 16.50
C LYS A 57 -20.34 -8.29 16.42
N ASP A 58 -21.44 -8.83 15.88
CA ASP A 58 -22.76 -8.20 15.82
C ASP A 58 -22.83 -6.82 15.12
N THR A 59 -21.77 -6.40 14.42
CA THR A 59 -21.73 -5.10 13.75
C THR A 59 -21.06 -5.22 12.38
N PHE A 60 -21.30 -4.23 11.50
CA PHE A 60 -20.63 -4.13 10.19
C PHE A 60 -19.30 -3.38 10.27
N ASN A 61 -18.77 -3.17 11.48
CA ASN A 61 -17.52 -2.47 11.69
C ASN A 61 -16.35 -3.39 11.33
N THR A 62 -15.31 -2.77 10.79
CA THR A 62 -14.05 -3.42 10.43
C THR A 62 -12.92 -2.83 11.26
N VAL A 63 -11.77 -3.47 11.25
CA VAL A 63 -10.54 -2.88 11.83
C VAL A 63 -10.01 -1.80 10.89
N ASP A 64 -9.69 -0.63 11.43
CA ASP A 64 -9.24 0.55 10.73
C ASP A 64 -7.85 1.01 11.19
N PHE A 65 -7.04 1.47 10.25
CA PHE A 65 -5.67 1.93 10.47
C PHE A 65 -5.44 3.31 9.85
N CYS A 66 -4.54 4.07 10.47
CA CYS A 66 -3.93 5.23 9.81
C CYS A 66 -2.91 4.78 8.75
N SER A 67 -2.41 5.72 7.95
CA SER A 67 -1.44 5.44 6.88
C SER A 67 -0.01 5.14 7.38
N THR A 68 0.22 5.11 8.69
CA THR A 68 1.54 4.81 9.26
C THR A 68 1.85 3.31 9.12
N PRO A 69 2.99 2.92 8.52
CA PRO A 69 3.31 1.51 8.27
C PRO A 69 3.32 0.66 9.54
N GLY A 70 3.85 1.20 10.65
CA GLY A 70 3.83 0.52 11.94
C GLY A 70 2.43 0.26 12.52
N CYS A 71 1.38 0.94 12.03
CA CYS A 71 0.00 0.61 12.40
C CYS A 71 -0.60 -0.49 11.54
N ILE A 72 -0.22 -0.54 10.27
CA ILE A 72 -0.76 -1.48 9.29
C ILE A 72 -0.17 -2.87 9.49
N ASP A 73 1.12 -2.95 9.83
CA ASP A 73 1.85 -4.21 9.94
C ASP A 73 1.80 -4.81 11.37
N ASN A 74 1.02 -4.23 12.27
CA ASN A 74 0.86 -4.73 13.63
C ASN A 74 -0.32 -5.68 13.75
N ARG A 75 -0.15 -6.76 14.52
CA ARG A 75 -1.24 -7.63 14.95
C ARG A 75 -2.14 -6.87 15.92
N VAL A 76 -3.45 -6.84 15.65
CA VAL A 76 -4.45 -6.25 16.54
C VAL A 76 -5.43 -7.33 17.00
N SER A 77 -5.61 -7.45 18.31
CA SER A 77 -6.56 -8.37 18.93
C SER A 77 -7.44 -7.62 19.94
N ARG A 78 -8.75 -7.77 19.79
CA ARG A 78 -9.76 -7.24 20.72
C ARG A 78 -10.80 -8.31 21.00
N GLU A 79 -11.49 -8.21 22.13
CA GLU A 79 -12.49 -9.20 22.58
C GLU A 79 -13.76 -9.22 21.70
N ASP A 80 -14.07 -8.07 21.10
CA ASP A 80 -15.21 -7.86 20.20
C ASP A 80 -14.92 -8.28 18.75
N MET A 81 -13.70 -8.73 18.43
CA MET A 81 -13.36 -9.23 17.10
C MET A 81 -13.73 -10.71 16.96
N VAL A 82 -14.18 -11.11 15.77
CA VAL A 82 -14.40 -12.52 15.43
C VAL A 82 -13.06 -13.25 15.21
N LYS A 83 -12.13 -12.61 14.48
CA LYS A 83 -10.75 -13.08 14.23
C LYS A 83 -9.79 -11.92 14.46
N ALA A 84 -8.67 -12.17 15.14
CA ALA A 84 -7.60 -11.18 15.30
C ALA A 84 -7.08 -10.70 13.93
N HIS A 85 -6.71 -9.43 13.84
CA HIS A 85 -6.08 -8.88 12.64
C HIS A 85 -4.64 -9.36 12.52
N LEU A 86 -4.26 -9.80 11.32
CA LEU A 86 -2.89 -10.16 10.97
C LEU A 86 -2.38 -9.25 9.85
N PRO A 87 -1.07 -8.96 9.80
CA PRO A 87 -0.47 -8.06 8.78
C PRO A 87 -0.70 -8.51 7.32
N HIS A 88 -0.92 -9.81 7.13
CA HIS A 88 -1.18 -10.42 5.83
C HIS A 88 -2.64 -10.31 5.37
N HIS A 89 -3.54 -9.74 6.18
CA HIS A 89 -4.91 -9.53 5.77
C HIS A 89 -5.02 -8.51 4.64
N ASP A 90 -6.03 -8.69 3.80
CA ASP A 90 -6.35 -7.74 2.73
C ASP A 90 -6.87 -6.43 3.29
N LEU A 91 -6.44 -5.33 2.69
CA LEU A 91 -6.77 -3.97 3.13
C LEU A 91 -7.33 -3.14 1.96
N ILE A 92 -8.30 -2.30 2.26
CA ILE A 92 -8.78 -1.24 1.37
C ILE A 92 -8.32 0.13 1.90
N LYS A 93 -7.77 0.96 1.02
CA LYS A 93 -7.35 2.34 1.30
C LYS A 93 -8.35 3.31 0.67
N VAL A 94 -9.00 4.08 1.54
CA VAL A 94 -10.06 5.02 1.21
C VAL A 94 -9.61 6.44 1.58
N ARG A 95 -9.64 7.36 0.62
CA ARG A 95 -9.25 8.77 0.86
C ARG A 95 -10.43 9.71 1.12
N ARG A 96 -11.64 9.31 0.70
CA ARG A 96 -12.88 10.07 0.87
C ARG A 96 -13.62 9.67 2.14
N VAL A 97 -14.38 10.60 2.74
CA VAL A 97 -15.30 10.22 3.83
C VAL A 97 -16.35 9.27 3.27
N LEU A 98 -16.33 8.03 3.73
CA LEU A 98 -17.37 7.07 3.40
C LEU A 98 -18.45 7.10 4.48
N HIS A 99 -19.65 7.53 4.08
CA HIS A 99 -20.83 7.38 4.92
C HIS A 99 -21.16 5.88 5.08
N THR A 100 -21.65 5.47 6.26
CA THR A 100 -21.98 4.07 6.60
C THR A 100 -22.85 3.39 5.54
N ARG A 101 -23.79 4.12 4.93
CA ARG A 101 -24.65 3.64 3.84
C ARG A 101 -23.89 3.20 2.58
N PHE A 102 -22.78 3.86 2.26
CA PHE A 102 -21.95 3.53 1.10
C PHE A 102 -20.82 2.56 1.43
N PHE A 103 -20.44 2.47 2.70
CA PHE A 103 -19.38 1.59 3.17
C PHE A 103 -19.62 0.13 2.76
N GLY A 104 -20.83 -0.39 2.92
CA GLY A 104 -21.15 -1.77 2.53
C GLY A 104 -21.04 -2.05 1.03
N LYS A 105 -21.35 -1.07 0.16
CA LYS A 105 -21.14 -1.20 -1.29
C LYS A 105 -19.64 -1.19 -1.60
N CYS A 106 -18.94 -0.18 -1.07
CA CYS A 106 -17.51 -0.05 -1.25
C CYS A 106 -16.76 -1.32 -0.79
N TYR A 107 -17.10 -1.86 0.36
CA TYR A 107 -16.49 -3.10 0.84
C TYR A 107 -16.68 -4.30 -0.10
N ARG A 108 -17.86 -4.46 -0.71
CA ARG A 108 -18.12 -5.56 -1.68
C ARG A 108 -17.35 -5.36 -2.97
N ASP A 109 -17.38 -4.15 -3.51
CA ASP A 109 -16.67 -3.80 -4.75
C ASP A 109 -15.15 -4.05 -4.59
N ALA A 110 -14.59 -3.79 -3.39
CA ALA A 110 -13.18 -4.03 -3.10
C ALA A 110 -12.84 -5.52 -3.00
N LYS A 111 -13.73 -6.32 -2.40
CA LYS A 111 -13.57 -7.78 -2.38
C LYS A 111 -13.64 -8.39 -3.77
N GLU A 112 -14.55 -7.89 -4.60
CA GLU A 112 -14.66 -8.34 -5.99
C GLU A 112 -13.40 -7.98 -6.80
N ALA A 113 -12.93 -6.74 -6.69
CA ALA A 113 -11.69 -6.31 -7.34
C ALA A 113 -10.47 -7.12 -6.85
N LEU A 114 -10.37 -7.39 -5.55
CA LEU A 114 -9.30 -8.23 -4.99
C LEU A 114 -9.34 -9.65 -5.57
N LYS A 115 -10.55 -10.24 -5.70
CA LYS A 115 -10.73 -11.56 -6.31
C LYS A 115 -10.26 -11.56 -7.76
N GLN A 116 -10.62 -10.55 -8.54
CA GLN A 116 -10.18 -10.39 -9.92
C GLN A 116 -8.66 -10.23 -10.00
N ALA A 117 -8.08 -9.32 -9.22
CA ALA A 117 -6.64 -9.12 -9.13
C ALA A 117 -5.89 -10.44 -8.85
N ARG A 118 -6.35 -11.24 -7.90
CA ARG A 118 -5.76 -12.56 -7.60
C ARG A 118 -5.83 -13.52 -8.78
N THR A 119 -6.91 -13.53 -9.56
CA THR A 119 -6.96 -14.34 -10.78
C THR A 119 -5.95 -13.91 -11.82
N PHE A 120 -5.69 -12.59 -11.94
CA PHE A 120 -4.65 -12.08 -12.82
C PHE A 120 -3.24 -12.48 -12.35
N PHE A 121 -2.96 -12.40 -11.04
CA PHE A 121 -1.66 -12.82 -10.49
C PHE A 121 -1.45 -14.33 -10.47
N LYS A 122 -2.52 -15.13 -10.49
CA LYS A 122 -2.45 -16.60 -10.61
C LYS A 122 -2.05 -17.06 -12.02
N SER A 123 -2.02 -16.16 -13.00
CA SER A 123 -1.58 -16.40 -14.38
C SER A 123 -0.06 -16.66 -14.45
N PRO A 124 0.45 -17.41 -15.43
CA PRO A 124 0.75 -18.83 -15.40
C PRO A 124 2.25 -19.14 -15.21
N ALA A 125 3.00 -18.34 -14.45
CA ALA A 125 4.39 -18.72 -14.12
C ALA A 125 4.46 -20.04 -13.30
N SER A 126 3.34 -20.45 -12.69
CA SER A 126 3.17 -21.78 -12.06
C SER A 126 2.57 -22.86 -12.98
N ALA A 127 2.13 -22.52 -14.20
CA ALA A 127 1.60 -23.51 -15.16
C ALA A 127 2.70 -24.17 -16.01
N THR A 128 3.92 -23.64 -16.01
CA THR A 128 5.06 -24.20 -16.76
C THR A 128 5.77 -25.36 -16.05
N ALA A 129 5.30 -25.80 -14.88
CA ALA A 129 6.00 -26.80 -14.05
C ALA A 129 5.24 -28.12 -13.80
N VAL A 130 4.04 -28.33 -14.36
CA VAL A 130 3.26 -29.57 -14.09
C VAL A 130 2.57 -30.16 -15.34
N ALA A 131 3.14 -29.93 -16.54
CA ALA A 131 2.66 -30.54 -17.79
C ALA A 131 3.36 -31.86 -18.16
N GLU A 132 3.98 -32.54 -17.18
CA GLU A 132 4.45 -33.92 -17.33
C GLU A 132 4.12 -34.70 -16.04
N GLN A 133 2.87 -35.13 -15.90
CA GLN A 133 2.55 -36.39 -15.21
C GLN A 133 1.21 -36.93 -15.70
N ASP A 134 1.36 -37.94 -16.55
CA ASP A 134 0.36 -38.86 -17.07
C ASP A 134 -0.45 -39.57 -15.97
N SER A 135 -1.55 -40.16 -16.44
CA SER A 135 -2.24 -41.37 -15.94
C SER A 135 -3.43 -41.22 -14.98
N GLU A 136 -4.61 -41.19 -15.60
CA GLU A 136 -5.67 -42.21 -15.46
C GLU A 136 -5.94 -42.78 -14.06
N SER A 137 -7.06 -42.37 -13.46
CA SER A 137 -7.98 -43.33 -12.82
C SER A 137 -9.38 -42.74 -12.74
N GLU A 138 -10.26 -43.25 -13.61
CA GLU A 138 -11.70 -43.20 -13.47
C GLU A 138 -12.10 -44.05 -12.25
N VAL A 139 -12.76 -43.45 -11.27
CA VAL A 139 -13.52 -44.20 -10.26
C VAL A 139 -14.93 -43.62 -10.25
N ASP A 140 -15.82 -44.35 -10.92
CA ASP A 140 -17.27 -44.25 -10.76
C ASP A 140 -17.65 -44.62 -9.32
N THR A 141 -18.32 -43.69 -8.65
CA THR A 141 -19.24 -44.02 -7.55
C THR A 141 -20.50 -43.19 -7.74
N GLU A 142 -21.54 -43.89 -8.19
CA GLU A 142 -22.94 -43.48 -8.15
C GLU A 142 -23.49 -43.58 -6.71
N ASP A 143 -24.71 -43.06 -6.54
CA ASP A 143 -25.63 -43.14 -5.38
C ASP A 143 -25.61 -41.93 -4.43
N GLU A 144 -26.51 -40.94 -4.63
CA GLU A 144 -27.88 -40.82 -4.05
C GLU A 144 -27.86 -40.00 -2.73
N GLU A 145 -28.75 -39.09 -2.36
CA GLU A 145 -30.01 -38.56 -2.89
C GLU A 145 -30.33 -37.27 -2.10
N GLY A 146 -31.02 -36.32 -2.75
CA GLY A 146 -32.06 -35.51 -2.10
C GLY A 146 -31.65 -34.22 -1.37
N HIS A 147 -31.58 -33.09 -2.08
CA HIS A 147 -31.97 -31.77 -1.54
C HIS A 147 -32.71 -30.94 -2.61
N ALA A 148 -33.84 -30.36 -2.20
CA ALA A 148 -34.87 -29.74 -3.03
C ALA A 148 -34.43 -28.50 -3.85
N PRO A 149 -35.08 -28.20 -4.98
CA PRO A 149 -34.65 -27.14 -5.89
C PRO A 149 -35.07 -25.74 -5.41
N PHE A 150 -34.09 -24.89 -5.11
CA PHE A 150 -34.32 -23.44 -5.02
C PHE A 150 -34.40 -22.87 -6.44
N SER A 151 -35.61 -22.45 -6.84
CA SER A 151 -35.90 -21.79 -8.11
C SER A 151 -35.21 -20.42 -8.18
N ALA A 152 -33.98 -20.40 -8.71
CA ALA A 152 -33.31 -19.16 -9.09
C ALA A 152 -33.76 -18.75 -10.50
N LYS A 153 -34.67 -17.78 -10.57
CA LYS A 153 -35.02 -17.11 -11.82
C LYS A 153 -33.77 -16.39 -12.37
N SER A 154 -33.26 -16.87 -13.50
CA SER A 154 -32.20 -16.23 -14.27
C SER A 154 -32.68 -14.89 -14.80
N LEU A 155 -32.27 -13.79 -14.18
CA LEU A 155 -32.40 -12.47 -14.78
C LEU A 155 -31.22 -12.27 -15.73
N SER A 156 -31.50 -12.41 -17.02
CA SER A 156 -30.59 -12.06 -18.10
C SER A 156 -30.38 -10.55 -18.09
N ILE A 157 -29.29 -10.08 -17.49
CA ILE A 157 -28.88 -8.67 -17.52
C ILE A 157 -28.29 -8.41 -18.91
N LYS A 158 -29.13 -7.91 -19.83
CA LYS A 158 -28.66 -7.34 -21.09
C LYS A 158 -27.79 -6.11 -20.76
N ARG A 159 -26.51 -6.15 -21.14
CA ARG A 159 -25.61 -5.00 -21.17
C ARG A 159 -26.22 -3.90 -22.05
N LEU A 160 -26.83 -2.88 -21.44
CA LEU A 160 -27.16 -1.63 -22.13
C LEU A 160 -25.91 -0.76 -22.21
N SER A 161 -25.22 -0.84 -23.34
CA SER A 161 -24.28 0.19 -23.79
C SER A 161 -25.08 1.38 -24.34
N LYS A 162 -25.14 2.48 -23.58
CA LYS A 162 -25.30 3.90 -23.98
C LYS A 162 -26.05 4.66 -22.88
N ILE A 163 -25.31 5.45 -22.11
CA ILE A 163 -25.88 6.54 -21.32
C ILE A 163 -25.87 7.78 -22.22
N PRO A 164 -27.00 8.48 -22.41
CA PRO A 164 -27.02 9.74 -23.15
C PRO A 164 -26.45 10.86 -22.27
N THR A 165 -25.51 11.62 -22.85
CA THR A 165 -24.97 12.86 -22.30
C THR A 165 -26.09 13.89 -22.17
N LEU A 166 -26.60 14.11 -20.95
CA LEU A 166 -27.49 15.23 -20.66
C LEU A 166 -26.65 16.49 -20.48
N ALA A 167 -26.70 17.37 -21.47
CA ALA A 167 -26.19 18.73 -21.38
C ALA A 167 -27.07 19.52 -20.39
N ILE A 168 -26.52 19.80 -19.21
CA ILE A 168 -27.10 20.73 -18.26
C ILE A 168 -26.71 22.14 -18.72
N SER A 169 -27.65 22.85 -19.34
CA SER A 169 -27.55 24.27 -19.64
C SER A 169 -27.69 25.07 -18.35
N ILE A 170 -26.60 25.72 -17.94
CA ILE A 170 -26.55 26.67 -16.82
C ILE A 170 -27.18 27.99 -17.30
N PRO A 171 -28.17 28.57 -16.59
CA PRO A 171 -28.75 29.85 -16.96
C PRO A 171 -27.75 30.99 -16.72
N GLN A 172 -27.59 31.85 -17.72
CA GLN A 172 -26.84 33.10 -17.62
C GLN A 172 -27.66 34.09 -16.78
N GLY A 173 -27.20 34.36 -15.56
CA GLY A 173 -27.79 35.34 -14.65
C GLY A 173 -26.79 36.44 -14.29
N GLY A 174 -27.10 37.67 -14.72
CA GLY A 174 -26.92 38.89 -13.92
C GLY A 174 -25.49 39.44 -13.75
N GLN A 175 -25.14 40.42 -14.59
CA GLN A 175 -24.06 41.37 -14.33
C GLN A 175 -24.37 42.17 -13.05
N SER A 176 -23.48 42.12 -12.06
CA SER A 176 -23.34 43.20 -11.07
C SER A 176 -21.87 43.61 -11.01
N ARG A 177 -21.64 44.88 -11.35
CA ARG A 177 -20.33 45.54 -11.31
C ARG A 177 -20.02 45.90 -9.85
N GLY A 178 -19.00 45.28 -9.27
CA GLY A 178 -18.35 45.72 -8.04
C GLY A 178 -16.89 46.09 -8.31
N PRO A 179 -16.34 47.18 -7.74
CA PRO A 179 -14.94 47.55 -7.91
C PRO A 179 -14.10 46.75 -6.91
N GLY A 180 -13.48 45.66 -7.39
CA GLY A 180 -12.60 44.80 -6.60
C GLY A 180 -11.15 44.92 -7.07
N SER A 181 -10.30 45.44 -6.20
CA SER A 181 -8.84 45.53 -6.28
C SER A 181 -8.19 44.29 -6.91
N GLY A 182 -7.46 44.51 -8.01
CA GLY A 182 -6.68 43.48 -8.69
C GLY A 182 -5.29 43.32 -8.08
N TYR A 183 -5.02 42.12 -7.57
CA TYR A 183 -3.66 41.58 -7.49
C TYR A 183 -3.63 40.31 -8.35
N PRO A 184 -2.74 40.20 -9.35
CA PRO A 184 -2.59 38.97 -10.12
C PRO A 184 -1.86 37.93 -9.25
N MET A 185 -2.60 36.93 -8.77
CA MET A 185 -2.00 35.70 -8.25
C MET A 185 -1.60 34.84 -9.45
N SER A 186 -0.31 34.88 -9.81
CA SER A 186 0.27 33.90 -10.72
C SER A 186 0.23 32.51 -10.05
N ALA A 187 -0.59 31.61 -10.60
CA ALA A 187 -0.58 30.21 -10.20
C ALA A 187 0.78 29.59 -10.55
N VAL A 188 1.59 29.32 -9.52
CA VAL A 188 2.81 28.52 -9.67
C VAL A 188 2.40 27.06 -9.68
N SER A 189 2.36 26.48 -10.87
CA SER A 189 2.24 25.05 -11.08
C SER A 189 3.46 24.36 -10.48
N VAL A 190 3.33 23.78 -9.29
CA VAL A 190 4.38 22.93 -8.72
C VAL A 190 4.50 21.69 -9.61
N ALA A 191 5.60 21.61 -10.35
CA ALA A 191 5.94 20.45 -11.16
C ALA A 191 5.96 19.21 -10.24
N ARG A 192 5.03 18.29 -10.46
CA ARG A 192 5.02 16.97 -9.81
C ARG A 192 6.33 16.28 -10.19
N SER A 193 7.19 16.05 -9.20
CA SER A 193 8.39 15.24 -9.34
C SER A 193 7.99 13.83 -9.75
N GLN A 194 8.17 13.52 -11.03
CA GLN A 194 8.09 12.16 -11.54
C GLN A 194 9.37 11.45 -11.08
N VAL A 195 9.30 10.74 -9.96
CA VAL A 195 10.39 9.84 -9.56
C VAL A 195 10.31 8.62 -10.47
N PRO A 196 11.33 8.30 -11.27
CA PRO A 196 11.33 7.10 -12.10
C PRO A 196 11.32 5.87 -11.19
N VAL A 197 10.33 5.01 -11.37
CA VAL A 197 10.18 3.74 -10.67
C VAL A 197 11.29 2.80 -11.17
N THR A 198 12.33 2.63 -10.38
CA THR A 198 13.32 1.57 -10.59
C THR A 198 12.70 0.23 -10.24
N THR A 199 12.79 -0.75 -11.14
CA THR A 199 12.34 -2.13 -10.99
C THR A 199 13.21 -2.91 -10.00
N GLY A 200 13.21 -2.51 -8.73
CA GLY A 200 13.61 -3.37 -7.61
C GLY A 200 12.41 -4.20 -7.14
N PRO A 201 12.61 -5.30 -6.40
CA PRO A 201 11.52 -5.95 -5.68
C PRO A 201 10.88 -4.90 -4.77
N CYS A 202 9.66 -4.49 -5.08
CA CYS A 202 8.97 -3.43 -4.38
C CYS A 202 8.78 -3.84 -2.91
N ALA A 203 9.58 -3.26 -2.01
CA ALA A 203 9.36 -3.38 -0.57
C ALA A 203 8.05 -2.72 -0.13
N GLU A 204 7.49 -1.87 -0.98
CA GLU A 204 6.24 -1.16 -0.75
C GLU A 204 5.04 -1.96 -1.27
N ALA A 205 3.97 -1.98 -0.48
CA ALA A 205 2.73 -2.67 -0.84
C ALA A 205 2.14 -2.11 -2.15
N SER A 206 1.81 -3.01 -3.08
CA SER A 206 1.15 -2.63 -4.32
C SER A 206 -0.34 -2.37 -4.09
N PHE A 207 -0.82 -1.24 -4.57
CA PHE A 207 -2.22 -0.84 -4.50
C PHE A 207 -2.81 -0.75 -5.90
N ILE A 208 -4.00 -1.33 -6.09
CA ILE A 208 -4.73 -1.30 -7.37
C ILE A 208 -5.99 -0.45 -7.21
N CYS A 209 -6.21 0.43 -8.19
CA CYS A 209 -7.46 1.18 -8.32
C CYS A 209 -8.53 0.29 -8.97
N TRP A 210 -9.60 0.00 -8.23
CA TRP A 210 -10.69 -0.86 -8.69
C TRP A 210 -11.52 -0.29 -9.86
N ASP A 211 -11.59 1.03 -10.02
CA ASP A 211 -12.37 1.71 -11.05
C ASP A 211 -11.62 1.67 -12.39
N CYS A 212 -10.29 1.66 -12.31
CA CYS A 212 -9.41 1.45 -13.47
C CYS A 212 -9.35 -0.04 -13.84
N ASP A 213 -9.29 -0.91 -12.84
CA ASP A 213 -9.33 -2.37 -13.04
C ASP A 213 -10.62 -2.83 -13.73
N ALA A 214 -11.77 -2.30 -13.29
CA ALA A 214 -13.07 -2.59 -13.92
C ALA A 214 -13.15 -2.15 -15.40
N LYS A 215 -12.32 -1.19 -15.82
CA LYS A 215 -12.22 -0.75 -17.23
C LYS A 215 -11.25 -1.60 -18.04
N GLY A 216 -10.48 -2.49 -17.40
CA GLY A 216 -9.40 -3.25 -18.03
C GLY A 216 -8.17 -2.40 -18.37
N GLU A 217 -8.08 -1.17 -17.84
CA GLU A 217 -6.99 -0.24 -18.10
C GLU A 217 -6.07 -0.18 -16.88
N VAL A 218 -5.19 -1.17 -16.74
CA VAL A 218 -4.13 -1.14 -15.72
C VAL A 218 -3.06 -0.15 -16.18
N SER A 219 -3.19 1.12 -15.78
CA SER A 219 -2.18 2.14 -16.05
C SER A 219 -1.33 2.42 -14.80
N PHE A 220 -0.03 2.19 -14.90
CA PHE A 220 0.92 2.57 -13.87
C PHE A 220 1.21 4.08 -13.98
N GLY A 221 1.08 4.81 -12.88
CA GLY A 221 1.56 6.20 -12.75
C GLY A 221 0.64 7.31 -13.27
N ASN A 222 -0.45 7.02 -13.98
CA ASN A 222 -1.31 8.06 -14.58
C ASN A 222 -2.79 7.97 -14.14
N HIS A 223 -3.03 7.67 -12.85
CA HIS A 223 -4.37 7.72 -12.26
C HIS A 223 -4.48 8.83 -11.22
N ASP A 224 -5.67 9.43 -11.10
CA ASP A 224 -5.92 10.40 -10.05
C ASP A 224 -6.09 9.68 -8.70
N PHE A 225 -4.99 9.56 -7.96
CA PHE A 225 -4.96 8.93 -6.64
C PHE A 225 -5.89 9.60 -5.62
N HIS A 226 -6.44 10.78 -5.90
CA HIS A 226 -7.33 11.48 -4.97
C HIS A 226 -8.80 11.11 -5.18
N THR A 227 -9.17 10.59 -6.34
CA THR A 227 -10.59 10.34 -6.68
C THR A 227 -11.02 8.90 -6.49
N HIS A 228 -10.09 7.94 -6.58
CA HIS A 228 -10.43 6.52 -6.55
C HIS A 228 -9.95 5.83 -5.28
N ASP A 229 -10.73 4.84 -4.85
CA ASP A 229 -10.37 3.97 -3.74
C ASP A 229 -9.37 2.90 -4.25
N LEU A 230 -8.44 2.52 -3.38
CA LEU A 230 -7.35 1.61 -3.73
C LEU A 230 -7.41 0.35 -2.87
N VAL A 231 -7.19 -0.81 -3.46
CA VAL A 231 -7.13 -2.09 -2.74
C VAL A 231 -5.67 -2.54 -2.68
N ARG A 232 -5.18 -2.88 -1.47
CA ARG A 232 -3.85 -3.48 -1.30
C ARG A 232 -3.92 -4.91 -1.83
N VAL A 233 -3.12 -5.22 -2.83
CA VAL A 233 -2.97 -6.60 -3.31
C VAL A 233 -1.74 -7.18 -2.67
N GLN A 234 -1.95 -8.12 -1.75
CA GLN A 234 -0.91 -9.00 -1.26
C GLN A 234 -1.07 -10.36 -1.95
N GLU A 235 0.05 -11.05 -2.12
CA GLU A 235 0.00 -12.47 -2.46
C GLU A 235 -0.83 -13.18 -1.40
N LEU A 236 -1.78 -14.01 -1.85
CA LEU A 236 -2.60 -14.80 -0.92
C LEU A 236 -1.65 -15.76 -0.21
N VAL A 237 -1.25 -15.42 1.01
CA VAL A 237 -0.64 -16.38 1.92
C VAL A 237 -1.79 -17.30 2.33
N GLU A 238 -1.99 -18.37 1.56
CA GLU A 238 -2.82 -19.47 2.01
C GLU A 238 -2.21 -19.93 3.33
N GLU A 239 -2.95 -19.73 4.44
CA GLU A 239 -2.65 -20.36 5.71
C GLU A 239 -2.82 -21.86 5.45
N LYS A 240 -1.82 -22.51 4.83
CA LYS A 240 -1.77 -23.96 4.77
C LYS A 240 -1.74 -24.39 6.22
N ASP A 241 -2.75 -25.17 6.59
CA ASP A 241 -2.73 -25.96 7.81
C ASP A 241 -1.69 -27.08 7.61
N LEU A 242 -0.43 -26.66 7.46
CA LEU A 242 0.72 -27.53 7.44
C LEU A 242 0.68 -28.32 8.75
N SER A 243 0.88 -29.62 8.63
CA SER A 243 1.07 -30.47 9.79
C SER A 243 2.23 -29.91 10.64
N VAL A 244 2.24 -30.22 11.93
CA VAL A 244 3.32 -29.76 12.83
C VAL A 244 4.69 -30.17 12.29
N GLU A 245 4.77 -31.36 11.68
CA GLU A 245 5.97 -31.91 11.06
C GLU A 245 6.46 -31.08 9.87
N GLU A 246 5.56 -30.71 8.95
CA GLU A 246 5.91 -29.85 7.81
C GLU A 246 6.34 -28.44 8.25
N ARG A 247 5.67 -27.87 9.25
CA ARG A 247 6.06 -26.57 9.82
C ARG A 247 7.46 -26.60 10.44
N LEU A 248 7.81 -27.70 11.10
CA LEU A 248 9.15 -27.89 11.66
C LEU A 248 10.20 -28.00 10.56
N ALA A 249 9.93 -28.75 9.50
CA ALA A 249 10.85 -28.88 8.37
C ALA A 249 11.12 -27.54 7.67
N GLU A 250 10.09 -26.72 7.44
CA GLU A 250 10.27 -25.39 6.84
C GLU A 250 11.06 -24.44 7.75
N LEU A 251 10.82 -24.50 9.07
CA LEU A 251 11.59 -23.72 10.04
C LEU A 251 13.07 -24.15 10.05
N GLU A 252 13.37 -25.45 10.04
CA GLU A 252 14.73 -25.98 9.97
C GLU A 252 15.47 -25.52 8.70
N GLU A 253 14.79 -25.50 7.55
CA GLU A 253 15.36 -24.98 6.30
C GLU A 253 15.65 -23.47 6.42
N ARG A 254 14.71 -22.70 6.97
CA ARG A 254 14.87 -21.25 7.15
C ARG A 254 16.02 -20.93 8.12
N PHE A 255 16.17 -21.70 9.19
CA PHE A 255 17.30 -21.56 10.11
C PHE A 255 18.62 -21.91 9.42
N SER A 256 18.67 -22.99 8.64
CA SER A 256 19.86 -23.38 7.87
C SER A 256 20.29 -22.29 6.89
N LYS A 257 19.32 -21.63 6.23
CA LYS A 257 19.59 -20.49 5.34
C LYS A 257 20.09 -19.26 6.11
N HIS A 258 19.52 -19.02 7.29
CA HIS A 258 19.93 -17.90 8.14
C HIS A 258 21.34 -18.09 8.68
N GLU A 259 21.69 -19.30 9.12
CA GLU A 259 23.03 -19.69 9.58
C GLU A 259 24.08 -19.43 8.49
N LYS A 260 23.85 -19.92 7.26
CA LYS A 260 24.73 -19.64 6.11
C LYS A 260 24.90 -18.13 5.86
N THR A 261 23.81 -17.37 5.94
CA THR A 261 23.85 -15.92 5.76
C THR A 261 24.66 -15.23 6.86
N MET A 262 24.60 -15.74 8.10
CA MET A 262 25.41 -15.24 9.21
C MET A 262 26.88 -15.59 9.06
N ASP A 263 27.21 -16.81 8.64
CA ASP A 263 28.58 -17.24 8.37
C ASP A 263 29.22 -16.40 7.26
N ASP A 264 28.50 -16.15 6.16
CA ASP A 264 28.98 -15.30 5.08
C ASP A 264 29.27 -13.87 5.57
N ARG A 265 28.39 -13.31 6.41
CA ARG A 265 28.59 -11.98 7.01
C ARG A 265 29.77 -11.94 7.95
N LEU A 266 29.94 -12.95 8.80
CA LEU A 266 31.09 -13.06 9.70
C LEU A 266 32.39 -13.22 8.90
N GLY A 267 32.38 -13.98 7.81
CA GLY A 267 33.50 -14.10 6.88
C GLY A 267 33.89 -12.78 6.23
N GLN A 268 32.91 -11.98 5.78
CA GLN A 268 33.17 -10.63 5.25
C GLN A 268 33.74 -9.68 6.30
N ILE A 269 33.24 -9.76 7.54
CA ILE A 269 33.77 -8.95 8.65
C ILE A 269 35.21 -9.36 8.96
N ALA A 270 35.50 -10.66 9.06
CA ALA A 270 36.85 -11.18 9.29
C ALA A 270 37.83 -10.68 8.21
N ALA A 271 37.48 -10.85 6.93
CA ALA A 271 38.30 -10.36 5.82
C ALA A 271 38.53 -8.84 5.86
N THR A 272 37.52 -8.08 6.27
CA THR A 272 37.64 -6.62 6.42
C THR A 272 38.59 -6.24 7.57
N VAL A 273 38.53 -6.96 8.69
CA VAL A 273 39.40 -6.75 9.85
C VAL A 273 40.84 -7.11 9.50
N ASP A 274 41.08 -8.26 8.86
CA ASP A 274 42.41 -8.68 8.40
C ASP A 274 43.02 -7.65 7.45
N GLY A 275 42.23 -7.14 6.50
CA GLY A 275 42.67 -6.09 5.58
C GLY A 275 43.01 -4.76 6.28
N ARG A 276 42.35 -4.44 7.40
CA ARG A 276 42.69 -3.26 8.21
C ARG A 276 43.94 -3.51 9.05
N MET A 277 44.10 -4.69 9.62
CA MET A 277 45.27 -5.06 10.43
C MET A 277 46.55 -5.08 9.57
N ALA A 278 46.50 -5.66 8.37
CA ALA A 278 47.63 -5.62 7.42
C ALA A 278 48.06 -4.18 7.06
N LYS A 279 47.10 -3.25 6.93
CA LYS A 279 47.41 -1.81 6.70
C LYS A 279 48.08 -1.17 7.91
N VAL A 280 47.63 -1.52 9.12
CA VAL A 280 48.24 -1.02 10.38
C VAL A 280 49.66 -1.52 10.51
N GLU A 281 49.91 -2.80 10.25
CA GLU A 281 51.25 -3.41 10.26
C GLU A 281 52.19 -2.70 9.26
N ALA A 282 51.72 -2.48 8.02
CA ALA A 282 52.50 -1.76 7.01
C ALA A 282 52.85 -0.32 7.43
N LEU A 283 51.93 0.40 8.10
CA LEU A 283 52.20 1.74 8.63
C LEU A 283 53.23 1.71 9.77
N LEU A 284 53.15 0.71 10.66
CA LEU A 284 54.13 0.52 11.73
C LEU A 284 55.54 0.22 11.17
N GLU A 285 55.65 -0.63 10.15
CA GLU A 285 56.92 -0.88 9.46
C GLU A 285 57.53 0.39 8.82
N GLN A 286 56.69 1.23 8.22
CA GLN A 286 57.12 2.50 7.65
C GLN A 286 57.64 3.47 8.73
N LEU A 287 57.01 3.50 9.90
CA LEU A 287 57.47 4.31 11.03
C LEU A 287 58.80 3.80 11.58
N LEU A 288 58.97 2.49 11.74
CA LEU A 288 60.22 1.87 12.17
C LEU A 288 61.39 2.21 11.22
N LYS A 289 61.15 2.18 9.91
CA LYS A 289 62.16 2.60 8.91
C LYS A 289 62.57 4.07 9.03
N LYS A 290 61.66 4.95 9.43
CA LYS A 290 61.93 6.40 9.56
C LYS A 290 62.73 6.77 10.80
N ILE A 291 62.64 5.98 11.87
CA ILE A 291 63.33 6.26 13.14
C ILE A 291 64.84 5.96 13.04
N GLY A 292 65.26 5.12 12.07
CA GLY A 292 66.66 4.75 11.86
C GLY A 292 67.21 3.80 12.94
N PRO A 293 68.30 3.06 12.68
CA PRO A 293 68.97 2.29 13.72
C PRO A 293 69.55 3.28 14.75
N VAL A 294 69.15 3.10 16.01
CA VAL A 294 69.72 3.80 17.16
C VAL A 294 71.17 3.37 17.36
#